data_AF-A0A1F8EWV6-F1
#
_entry.id   AF-A0A1F8EWV6-F1
#
_cell.length_a   1.000
_cell.length_b   1.000
_cell.length_c   1.000
_cell.angle_alpha   90.00
_cell.angle_beta   90.00
_cell.angle_gamma   90.00
#
_symmetry.space_group_name_H-M   'P 1'
#
loop_
_entity.id
_entity.type
_entity.pdbx_description
1 polymer ?
#
loop_
_entity_poly.entity_id
_entity_poly.type
_entity_poly.pdbx_seq_one_letter_code
_entity_poly.pdbx_strand_id
1 'polypeptide(L)'
;MPGRSSIRELQKYYYSIFGDRCTLDHIIPKSRNGPHKEFNLFPFDKNRHQAWHALFWNMTVFEVWERLGEIHNLIFNSPTSRIRPVWFDVCKLEKGGVNKRLAFKGLKIKVIANPTDVNVLKKNWLCCFKSTKLDDAVNFVAYKMLFIIFGRKVAEMALPENNEDFSGMMRNIISVDVRALECLGVLDIRLLERTANELTRRFA
;
A
#
# COMPACT_ATOMS: atom_id res chain seq x y z
N MET A 1 -27.32 3.11 11.64
CA MET A 1 -25.89 2.88 11.92
C MET A 1 -25.06 3.63 10.89
N PRO A 2 -24.18 4.56 11.27
CA PRO A 2 -23.18 5.09 10.36
C PRO A 2 -22.21 3.94 10.01
N GLY A 3 -21.84 3.76 8.73
CA GLY A 3 -20.75 2.83 8.37
C GLY A 3 -21.07 1.60 7.50
N ARG A 4 -22.14 1.62 6.69
CA ARG A 4 -22.25 0.67 5.56
C ARG A 4 -22.47 1.41 4.25
N SER A 5 -21.52 2.24 3.85
CA SER A 5 -21.45 2.62 2.45
C SER A 5 -21.12 1.36 1.65
N SER A 6 -21.99 0.99 0.73
CA SER A 6 -21.70 -0.03 -0.26
C SER A 6 -20.42 0.34 -1.02
N ILE A 7 -19.68 -0.67 -1.50
CA ILE A 7 -18.47 -0.44 -2.30
C ILE A 7 -18.74 0.49 -3.50
N ARG A 8 -19.94 0.42 -4.06
CA ARG A 8 -20.38 1.28 -5.16
C ARG A 8 -20.50 2.75 -4.72
N GLU A 9 -20.99 3.02 -3.52
CA GLU A 9 -21.04 4.38 -2.96
C GLU A 9 -19.64 4.89 -2.65
N LEU A 10 -18.77 4.06 -2.07
CA LEU A 10 -17.39 4.43 -1.80
C LEU A 10 -16.61 4.73 -3.10
N GLN A 11 -16.84 3.95 -4.14
CA GLN A 11 -16.24 4.17 -5.46
C GLN A 11 -16.73 5.49 -6.08
N LYS A 12 -18.03 5.77 -6.03
CA LYS A 12 -18.58 7.06 -6.48
C LYS A 12 -17.97 8.24 -5.70
N TYR A 13 -17.85 8.10 -4.39
CA TYR A 13 -17.23 9.11 -3.52
C TYR A 13 -15.78 9.39 -3.90
N TYR A 14 -14.95 8.35 -4.11
CA TYR A 14 -13.58 8.58 -4.56
C TYR A 14 -13.50 9.13 -5.99
N TYR A 15 -14.44 8.80 -6.88
CA TYR A 15 -14.48 9.39 -8.22
C TYR A 15 -14.74 10.90 -8.19
N SER A 16 -15.56 11.39 -7.25
CA SER A 16 -15.76 12.84 -7.10
C SER A 16 -14.51 13.58 -6.59
N ILE A 17 -13.58 12.89 -5.91
CA ILE A 17 -12.38 13.50 -5.33
C ILE A 17 -11.17 13.35 -6.27
N PHE A 18 -10.95 12.14 -6.79
CA PHE A 18 -9.75 11.78 -7.56
C PHE A 18 -9.99 11.62 -9.06
N GLY A 19 -11.23 11.81 -9.51
CA GLY A 19 -11.65 11.55 -10.89
C GLY A 19 -11.95 10.07 -11.19
N ASP A 20 -12.48 9.84 -12.39
CA ASP A 20 -12.98 8.53 -12.87
C ASP A 20 -11.87 7.53 -13.22
N ARG A 21 -10.61 7.97 -13.30
CA ARG A 21 -9.43 7.12 -13.56
C ARG A 21 -8.94 6.35 -12.33
N CYS A 22 -9.56 6.60 -11.19
CA CYS A 22 -9.24 5.92 -9.94
C CYS A 22 -9.76 4.47 -9.95
N THR A 23 -9.02 3.58 -9.30
CA THR A 23 -9.42 2.21 -8.98
C THR A 23 -9.32 1.97 -7.48
N LEU A 24 -9.97 0.94 -6.97
CA LEU A 24 -9.94 0.59 -5.56
C LEU A 24 -8.89 -0.49 -5.33
N ASP A 25 -7.77 -0.12 -4.72
CA ASP A 25 -6.71 -1.04 -4.32
C ASP A 25 -6.91 -1.54 -2.89
N HIS A 26 -6.64 -2.82 -2.68
CA HIS A 26 -6.71 -3.48 -1.39
C HIS A 26 -5.38 -3.37 -0.66
N ILE A 27 -5.33 -2.55 0.41
CA ILE A 27 -4.12 -2.29 1.20
C ILE A 27 -3.53 -3.60 1.76
N ILE A 28 -4.40 -4.47 2.25
CA ILE A 28 -4.18 -5.89 2.45
C ILE A 28 -4.92 -6.61 1.31
N PRO A 29 -4.23 -7.34 0.41
CA PRO A 29 -4.85 -7.99 -0.73
C PRO A 29 -6.01 -8.93 -0.34
N LYS A 30 -7.07 -9.01 -1.17
CA LYS A 30 -8.19 -9.94 -0.96
C LYS A 30 -7.74 -11.40 -0.85
N SER A 31 -6.73 -11.76 -1.64
CA SER A 31 -6.05 -13.06 -1.67
C SER A 31 -5.39 -13.42 -0.33
N ARG A 32 -5.17 -12.42 0.53
CA ARG A 32 -4.57 -12.49 1.87
C ARG A 32 -5.57 -12.15 2.98
N ASN A 33 -6.85 -12.46 2.77
CA ASN A 33 -7.93 -12.18 3.70
C ASN A 33 -8.19 -10.70 4.01
N GLY A 34 -7.68 -9.77 3.20
CA GLY A 34 -8.04 -8.37 3.33
C GLY A 34 -9.55 -8.14 3.19
N PRO A 35 -10.18 -7.41 4.11
CA PRO A 35 -11.62 -7.15 4.06
C PRO A 35 -11.95 -6.22 2.89
N HIS A 36 -13.17 -6.34 2.37
CA HIS A 36 -13.68 -5.43 1.35
C HIS A 36 -14.48 -4.31 2.01
N LYS A 37 -13.77 -3.43 2.73
CA LYS A 37 -14.33 -2.32 3.52
C LYS A 37 -13.47 -1.06 3.34
N GLU A 38 -14.02 0.12 3.65
CA GLU A 38 -13.34 1.41 3.43
C GLU A 38 -11.93 1.49 4.03
N PHE A 39 -11.71 0.91 5.22
CA PHE A 39 -10.42 0.89 5.90
C PHE A 39 -9.34 0.05 5.19
N ASN A 40 -9.71 -0.75 4.18
CA ASN A 40 -8.78 -1.54 3.41
C ASN A 40 -8.78 -1.14 1.92
N LEU A 41 -9.45 -0.04 1.57
CA LEU A 41 -9.69 0.37 0.19
C LEU A 41 -9.10 1.74 -0.07
N PHE A 42 -8.00 1.73 -0.82
CA PHE A 42 -7.27 2.92 -1.22
C PHE A 42 -7.66 3.34 -2.65
N PRO A 43 -8.04 4.60 -2.88
CA PRO A 43 -8.22 5.14 -4.20
C PRO A 43 -6.87 5.30 -4.91
N PHE A 44 -6.67 4.56 -6.00
CA PHE A 44 -5.41 4.51 -6.72
C PHE A 44 -5.63 4.73 -8.21
N ASP A 45 -4.99 5.75 -8.81
CA ASP A 45 -4.92 5.89 -10.27
C ASP A 45 -4.54 4.56 -10.94
N LYS A 46 -5.29 4.19 -11.98
CA LYS A 46 -5.19 2.88 -12.63
C LYS A 46 -3.78 2.53 -13.09
N ASN A 47 -3.05 3.48 -13.67
CA ASN A 47 -1.71 3.23 -14.21
C ASN A 47 -0.70 3.07 -13.07
N ARG A 48 -0.82 3.89 -12.03
CA ARG A 48 0.02 3.78 -10.83
C ARG A 48 -0.25 2.48 -10.08
N HIS A 49 -1.50 2.04 -10.02
CA HIS A 49 -1.91 0.78 -9.39
C HIS A 49 -1.35 -0.45 -10.13
N GLN A 50 -1.34 -0.43 -11.46
CA GLN A 50 -0.67 -1.48 -12.23
C GLN A 50 0.83 -1.53 -11.95
N ALA A 51 1.48 -0.37 -11.88
CA ALA A 51 2.90 -0.27 -11.54
C ALA A 51 3.18 -0.75 -10.11
N TRP A 52 2.31 -0.44 -9.14
CA TRP A 52 2.35 -0.98 -7.78
C TRP A 52 2.33 -2.51 -7.78
N HIS A 53 1.41 -3.14 -8.52
CA HIS A 53 1.39 -4.60 -8.63
C HIS A 53 2.60 -5.19 -9.35
N ALA A 54 3.18 -4.48 -10.32
CA ALA A 54 4.41 -4.92 -10.95
C ALA A 54 5.61 -4.90 -10.00
N LEU A 55 5.64 -3.94 -9.06
CA LEU A 55 6.72 -3.80 -8.06
C LEU A 55 6.53 -4.70 -6.85
N PHE A 56 5.31 -4.86 -6.34
CA PHE A 56 5.03 -5.45 -5.02
C PHE A 56 4.15 -6.68 -5.09
N TRP A 57 3.64 -7.03 -6.26
CA TRP A 57 2.82 -8.21 -6.52
C TRP A 57 1.67 -8.40 -5.52
N ASN A 58 1.82 -9.33 -4.56
CA ASN A 58 0.82 -9.67 -3.56
C ASN A 58 1.29 -9.37 -2.11
N MET A 59 2.23 -8.44 -1.95
CA MET A 59 2.64 -7.93 -0.64
C MET A 59 1.51 -7.12 0.00
N THR A 60 1.44 -7.14 1.32
CA THR A 60 0.65 -6.20 2.12
C THR A 60 1.40 -4.87 2.25
N VAL A 61 0.70 -3.79 2.57
CA VAL A 61 1.34 -2.48 2.77
C VAL A 61 2.45 -2.51 3.84
N PHE A 62 2.34 -3.33 4.88
CA PHE A 62 3.36 -3.46 5.93
C PHE A 62 4.62 -4.14 5.43
N GLU A 63 4.48 -5.21 4.65
CA GLU A 63 5.63 -5.88 4.03
C GLU A 63 6.33 -4.95 3.04
N VAL A 64 5.58 -4.08 2.35
CA VAL A 64 6.14 -3.03 1.50
C VAL A 64 6.87 -2.00 2.37
N TRP A 65 6.24 -1.50 3.43
CA TRP A 65 6.80 -0.52 4.36
C TRP A 65 8.15 -0.98 4.94
N GLU A 66 8.20 -2.21 5.47
CA GLU A 66 9.39 -2.79 6.11
C GLU A 66 10.57 -2.98 5.16
N ARG A 67 10.31 -3.10 3.85
CA ARG A 67 11.33 -3.40 2.83
C ARG A 67 11.53 -2.29 1.81
N LEU A 68 10.84 -1.16 1.96
CA LEU A 68 10.81 -0.14 0.92
C LEU A 68 12.21 0.39 0.59
N GLY A 69 13.03 0.61 1.62
CA GLY A 69 14.42 1.05 1.47
C GLY A 69 15.31 -0.01 0.81
N GLU A 70 15.16 -1.28 1.17
CA GLU A 70 15.89 -2.40 0.55
C GLU A 70 15.55 -2.51 -0.95
N ILE A 71 14.25 -2.49 -1.27
CA ILE A 71 13.75 -2.58 -2.65
C ILE A 71 14.24 -1.39 -3.47
N HIS A 72 14.15 -0.18 -2.92
CA HIS A 72 14.68 1.03 -3.58
C HIS A 72 16.18 0.89 -3.87
N ASN A 73 16.97 0.50 -2.87
CA ASN A 73 18.40 0.33 -3.01
C ASN A 73 18.76 -0.70 -4.10
N LEU A 74 18.05 -1.83 -4.14
CA LEU A 74 18.22 -2.84 -5.19
C LEU A 74 17.91 -2.29 -6.58
N ILE A 75 16.86 -1.48 -6.72
CA ILE A 75 16.45 -0.91 -8.02
C ILE A 75 17.41 0.19 -8.48
N PHE A 76 17.83 1.09 -7.59
CA PHE A 76 18.54 2.31 -7.99
C PHE A 76 20.05 2.22 -7.86
N ASN A 77 20.56 1.42 -6.92
CA ASN A 77 21.98 1.34 -6.58
C ASN A 77 22.62 -0.02 -6.93
N SER A 78 21.88 -0.95 -7.55
CA SER A 78 22.49 -2.20 -8.02
C SER A 78 23.50 -1.94 -9.14
N PRO A 79 24.69 -2.58 -9.09
CA PRO A 79 25.66 -2.52 -10.18
C PRO A 79 25.25 -3.38 -11.39
N THR A 80 24.24 -4.25 -11.26
CA THR A 80 23.78 -5.12 -12.34
C THR A 80 22.59 -4.52 -13.09
N SER A 81 22.53 -4.74 -14.40
CA SER A 81 21.38 -4.31 -15.23
C SER A 81 20.11 -5.14 -15.00
N ARG A 82 20.25 -6.30 -14.36
CA ARG A 82 19.14 -7.20 -14.03
C ARG A 82 19.26 -7.68 -12.59
N ILE A 83 18.15 -7.68 -11.87
CA ILE A 83 18.07 -8.12 -10.48
C ILE A 83 16.93 -9.10 -10.26
N ARG A 84 17.10 -10.03 -9.32
CA ARG A 84 16.01 -10.92 -8.90
C ARG A 84 15.09 -10.17 -7.94
N PRO A 85 13.76 -10.22 -8.11
CA PRO A 85 12.81 -9.58 -7.20
C PRO A 85 12.66 -10.41 -5.91
N VAL A 86 13.74 -10.53 -5.15
CA VAL A 86 13.82 -11.39 -3.95
C VAL A 86 12.78 -11.03 -2.90
N TRP A 87 12.34 -9.76 -2.89
CA TRP A 87 11.33 -9.28 -1.97
C TRP A 87 9.94 -9.91 -2.18
N PHE A 88 9.71 -10.66 -3.27
CA PHE A 88 8.48 -11.42 -3.45
C PHE A 88 8.41 -12.69 -2.59
N ASP A 89 9.48 -13.09 -1.91
CA ASP A 89 9.52 -14.22 -0.96
C ASP A 89 8.40 -14.16 0.11
N VAL A 90 8.05 -12.97 0.60
CA VAL A 90 6.99 -12.75 1.61
C VAL A 90 5.58 -12.88 1.04
N CYS A 91 5.42 -12.87 -0.30
CA CYS A 91 4.12 -13.05 -0.93
C CYS A 91 3.53 -14.42 -0.60
N LYS A 92 2.26 -14.42 -0.18
CA LYS A 92 1.49 -15.60 0.22
C LYS A 92 0.09 -15.57 -0.37
N LEU A 93 -0.54 -16.73 -0.43
CA LEU A 93 -1.94 -16.88 -0.82
C LEU A 93 -2.70 -17.55 0.33
N GLU A 94 -3.54 -16.78 1.03
CA GLU A 94 -4.31 -17.25 2.19
C GLU A 94 -5.69 -17.79 1.82
N LYS A 95 -6.19 -17.43 0.62
CA LYS A 95 -7.45 -17.92 0.07
C LYS A 95 -7.26 -18.92 -1.06
N GLY A 96 -8.14 -19.91 -1.10
CA GLY A 96 -8.18 -20.94 -2.13
C GLY A 96 -7.77 -22.32 -1.62
N GLY A 97 -8.19 -23.36 -2.36
CA GLY A 97 -7.85 -24.75 -2.06
C GLY A 97 -6.36 -25.05 -2.23
N VAL A 98 -5.94 -26.22 -1.74
CA VAL A 98 -4.54 -26.68 -1.71
C VAL A 98 -3.86 -26.51 -3.08
N ASN A 99 -4.51 -26.93 -4.16
CA ASN A 99 -3.94 -26.84 -5.52
C ASN A 99 -3.63 -25.40 -5.95
N LYS A 100 -4.50 -24.44 -5.64
CA LYS A 100 -4.25 -23.02 -5.96
C LYS A 100 -3.06 -22.47 -5.18
N ARG A 101 -2.90 -22.86 -3.92
CA ARG A 101 -1.77 -22.44 -3.08
C ARG A 101 -0.46 -23.06 -3.56
N LEU A 102 -0.46 -24.33 -3.97
CA LEU A 102 0.71 -24.99 -4.55
C LEU A 102 1.11 -24.35 -5.89
N ALA A 103 0.15 -24.07 -6.77
CA ALA A 103 0.39 -23.36 -8.03
C ALA A 103 0.99 -21.97 -7.79
N PHE A 104 0.48 -21.22 -6.81
CA PHE A 104 1.03 -19.92 -6.42
C PHE A 104 2.47 -20.03 -5.91
N LYS A 105 2.77 -21.03 -5.06
CA LYS A 105 4.14 -21.28 -4.59
C LYS A 105 5.10 -21.58 -5.76
N GLY A 106 4.68 -22.43 -6.69
CA GLY A 106 5.46 -22.73 -7.90
C GLY A 106 5.70 -21.50 -8.78
N LEU A 107 4.67 -20.68 -9.00
CA LEU A 107 4.79 -19.41 -9.73
C LEU A 107 5.75 -18.45 -9.03
N LYS A 108 5.63 -18.29 -7.70
CA LYS A 108 6.50 -17.42 -6.90
C LYS A 108 7.97 -17.81 -7.07
N ILE A 109 8.30 -19.10 -6.97
CA ILE A 109 9.67 -19.59 -7.17
C ILE A 109 10.19 -19.21 -8.56
N LYS A 110 9.38 -19.42 -9.61
CA LYS A 110 9.75 -19.05 -10.99
C LYS A 110 9.99 -17.55 -11.15
N VAL A 111 9.10 -16.71 -10.61
CA VAL A 111 9.21 -15.24 -10.70
C VAL A 111 10.47 -14.74 -9.99
N ILE A 112 10.77 -15.24 -8.79
CA ILE A 112 11.97 -14.85 -8.03
C ILE A 112 13.26 -15.30 -8.73
N ALA A 113 13.26 -16.49 -9.35
CA ALA A 113 14.43 -17.03 -10.03
C ALA A 113 14.82 -16.21 -11.28
N ASN A 114 13.85 -15.55 -11.92
CA ASN A 114 14.03 -14.82 -13.17
C ASN A 114 14.46 -13.36 -12.93
N PRO A 115 15.68 -12.95 -13.32
CA PRO A 115 16.12 -11.58 -13.16
C PRO A 115 15.31 -10.62 -14.06
N THR A 116 14.82 -9.54 -13.46
CA THR A 116 14.09 -8.47 -14.14
C THR A 116 15.04 -7.32 -14.48
N ASP A 117 14.84 -6.71 -15.65
CA ASP A 117 15.58 -5.52 -16.07
C ASP A 117 15.33 -4.34 -15.10
N VAL A 118 16.41 -3.75 -14.61
CA VAL A 118 16.38 -2.62 -13.67
C VAL A 118 15.65 -1.41 -14.26
N ASN A 119 15.75 -1.15 -15.57
CA ASN A 119 15.05 -0.03 -16.20
C ASN A 119 13.54 -0.22 -16.20
N VAL A 120 13.05 -1.47 -16.29
CA VAL A 120 11.62 -1.79 -16.15
C VAL A 120 11.16 -1.50 -14.72
N LEU A 121 11.97 -1.87 -13.72
CA LEU A 121 11.68 -1.60 -12.31
C LEU A 121 11.70 -0.10 -12.00
N LYS A 122 12.69 0.65 -12.50
CA LYS A 122 12.75 2.12 -12.38
C LYS A 122 11.54 2.80 -13.02
N LYS A 123 11.11 2.34 -14.20
CA LYS A 123 9.90 2.85 -14.87
C LYS A 123 8.65 2.59 -14.03
N ASN A 124 8.50 1.40 -13.48
CA ASN A 124 7.37 1.09 -12.59
C ASN A 124 7.43 1.91 -11.29
N TRP A 125 8.62 2.09 -10.71
CA TRP A 125 8.83 2.92 -9.52
C TRP A 125 8.39 4.36 -9.78
N LEU A 126 8.91 4.98 -10.85
CA LEU A 126 8.55 6.34 -11.24
C LEU A 126 7.06 6.46 -11.57
N CYS A 127 6.45 5.45 -12.22
CA CYS A 127 5.03 5.46 -12.49
C CYS A 127 4.22 5.43 -11.18
N CYS A 128 4.58 4.53 -10.26
CA CYS A 128 3.91 4.32 -8.97
C CYS A 128 4.01 5.54 -8.05
N PHE A 129 5.22 6.02 -7.80
CA PHE A 129 5.52 7.04 -6.80
C PHE A 129 5.68 8.45 -7.37
N LYS A 130 5.73 8.62 -8.69
CA LYS A 130 5.98 9.90 -9.38
C LYS A 130 7.34 10.54 -9.04
N SER A 131 8.23 9.79 -8.41
CA SER A 131 9.57 10.22 -8.01
C SER A 131 10.52 9.03 -7.99
N THR A 132 11.82 9.32 -8.05
CA THR A 132 12.90 8.35 -7.83
C THR A 132 13.39 8.34 -6.38
N LYS A 133 12.98 9.29 -5.56
CA LYS A 133 13.43 9.44 -4.16
C LYS A 133 12.72 8.43 -3.26
N LEU A 134 13.46 7.88 -2.29
CA LEU A 134 12.91 6.97 -1.29
C LEU A 134 11.88 7.66 -0.39
N ASP A 135 12.15 8.89 0.05
CA ASP A 135 11.25 9.63 0.96
C ASP A 135 9.86 9.85 0.37
N ASP A 136 9.75 10.14 -0.93
CA ASP A 136 8.46 10.33 -1.60
C ASP A 136 7.66 9.01 -1.65
N ALA A 137 8.36 7.88 -1.81
CA ALA A 137 7.74 6.55 -1.73
C ALA A 137 7.31 6.22 -0.30
N VAL A 138 8.13 6.54 0.71
CA VAL A 138 7.80 6.40 2.13
C VAL A 138 6.53 7.19 2.46
N ASN A 139 6.46 8.45 2.06
CA ASN A 139 5.29 9.31 2.30
C ASN A 139 4.05 8.77 1.60
N PHE A 140 4.17 8.29 0.36
CA PHE A 140 3.05 7.65 -0.33
C PHE A 140 2.54 6.39 0.39
N VAL A 141 3.45 5.52 0.86
CA VAL A 141 3.06 4.30 1.59
C VAL A 141 2.45 4.65 2.95
N ALA A 142 3.00 5.65 3.66
CA ALA A 142 2.42 6.18 4.90
C ALA A 142 1.01 6.72 4.68
N TYR A 143 0.78 7.49 3.62
CA TYR A 143 -0.55 7.97 3.23
C TYR A 143 -1.52 6.81 2.98
N LYS A 144 -1.07 5.77 2.27
CA LYS A 144 -1.86 4.56 2.07
C LYS A 144 -2.16 3.84 3.39
N MET A 145 -1.24 3.84 4.35
CA MET A 145 -1.45 3.28 5.69
C MET A 145 -2.46 4.09 6.52
N LEU A 146 -2.57 5.40 6.34
CA LEU A 146 -3.61 6.20 7.02
C LEU A 146 -5.03 5.73 6.71
N PHE A 147 -5.29 5.18 5.51
CA PHE A 147 -6.60 4.62 5.18
C PHE A 147 -6.96 3.42 6.07
N ILE A 148 -5.98 2.71 6.64
CA ILE A 148 -6.23 1.66 7.64
C ILE A 148 -6.90 2.24 8.89
N ILE A 149 -6.48 3.44 9.28
CA ILE A 149 -6.89 4.09 10.53
C ILE A 149 -8.17 4.91 10.31
N PHE A 150 -8.19 5.77 9.30
CA PHE A 150 -9.25 6.76 9.11
C PHE A 150 -10.18 6.47 7.92
N GLY A 151 -9.93 5.39 7.18
CA GLY A 151 -10.74 4.99 6.03
C GLY A 151 -10.84 6.11 5.00
N ARG A 152 -12.07 6.36 4.52
CA ARG A 152 -12.32 7.36 3.49
C ARG A 152 -12.02 8.80 3.91
N LYS A 153 -11.99 9.11 5.22
CA LYS A 153 -11.73 10.49 5.70
C LYS A 153 -10.36 11.00 5.29
N VAL A 154 -9.40 10.09 5.06
CA VAL A 154 -8.07 10.47 4.53
C VAL A 154 -8.18 11.12 3.15
N ALA A 155 -9.15 10.70 2.33
CA ALA A 155 -9.32 11.26 0.98
C ALA A 155 -9.64 12.75 0.98
N GLU A 156 -10.19 13.27 2.09
CA GLU A 156 -10.52 14.69 2.26
C GLU A 156 -9.29 15.53 2.65
N MET A 157 -8.22 14.88 3.11
CA MET A 157 -7.03 15.57 3.64
C MET A 157 -6.04 16.00 2.54
N ALA A 158 -6.30 15.63 1.27
CA ALA A 158 -5.39 15.73 0.13
C ALA A 158 -4.01 15.08 0.38
N LEU A 159 -3.29 14.70 -0.67
CA LEU A 159 -1.86 14.37 -0.54
C LEU A 159 -1.10 15.71 -0.59
N PRO A 160 -0.38 16.08 0.47
CA PRO A 160 0.46 17.28 0.44
C PRO A 160 1.48 17.23 -0.70
N GLU A 161 1.72 18.38 -1.34
CA GLU A 161 2.59 18.48 -2.52
C GLU A 161 4.08 18.33 -2.18
N ASN A 162 4.46 18.47 -0.90
CA ASN A 162 5.83 18.36 -0.41
C ASN A 162 5.94 17.60 0.93
N ASN A 163 7.19 17.27 1.32
CA ASN A 163 7.49 16.41 2.47
C ASN A 163 7.33 17.10 3.84
N GLU A 164 7.48 18.42 3.92
CA GLU A 164 7.29 19.17 5.17
C GLU A 164 5.82 19.21 5.55
N ASP A 165 4.94 19.50 4.59
CA ASP A 165 3.49 19.50 4.77
C ASP A 165 2.98 18.10 5.10
N PHE A 166 3.56 17.05 4.51
CA PHE A 166 3.25 15.67 4.86
C PHE A 166 3.60 15.36 6.31
N SER A 167 4.79 15.75 6.77
CA SER A 167 5.22 15.52 8.16
C SER A 167 4.36 16.30 9.16
N GLY A 168 3.95 17.52 8.80
CA GLY A 168 2.98 18.32 9.58
C GLY A 168 1.61 17.64 9.69
N MET A 169 1.06 17.18 8.56
CA MET A 169 -0.20 16.42 8.51
C MET A 169 -0.12 15.15 9.37
N MET A 170 0.97 14.38 9.23
CA MET A 170 1.17 13.15 10.00
C MET A 170 1.17 13.41 11.51
N ARG A 171 1.87 14.46 11.99
CA ARG A 171 1.89 14.81 13.42
C ARG A 171 0.51 15.19 13.97
N ASN A 172 -0.28 15.94 13.21
CA ASN A 172 -1.65 16.30 13.59
C ASN A 172 -2.61 15.11 13.61
N ILE A 173 -2.33 14.09 12.78
CA ILE A 173 -3.15 12.87 12.70
C ILE A 173 -2.79 11.88 13.82
N ILE A 174 -1.50 11.78 14.17
CA ILE A 174 -1.00 10.87 15.21
C ILE A 174 -1.46 11.28 16.62
N SER A 175 -1.83 12.55 16.84
CA SER A 175 -2.43 12.98 18.11
C SER A 175 -3.86 12.45 18.35
N VAL A 176 -4.45 11.71 17.41
CA VAL A 176 -5.79 11.12 17.56
C VAL A 176 -5.72 9.83 18.36
N ASP A 177 -6.49 9.74 19.45
CA ASP A 177 -6.57 8.57 20.33
C ASP A 177 -7.07 7.33 19.58
N VAL A 178 -6.19 6.34 19.42
CA VAL A 178 -6.45 5.06 18.74
C VAL A 178 -7.63 4.31 19.38
N ARG A 179 -7.89 4.51 20.68
CA ARG A 179 -9.03 3.88 21.39
C ARG A 179 -10.38 4.41 20.93
N ALA A 180 -10.45 5.66 20.46
CA ALA A 180 -11.68 6.23 19.91
C ALA A 180 -12.09 5.58 18.57
N LEU A 181 -11.17 4.88 17.90
CA LEU A 181 -11.41 4.21 16.62
C LEU A 181 -12.03 2.81 16.77
N GLU A 182 -11.97 2.18 17.95
CA GLU A 182 -12.61 0.87 18.22
C GLU A 182 -14.12 0.90 17.91
N CYS A 183 -14.79 2.04 18.10
CA CYS A 183 -16.22 2.20 17.88
C CYS A 183 -16.65 2.24 16.39
N LEU A 184 -15.72 2.24 15.42
CA LEU A 184 -16.01 2.47 14.00
C LEU A 184 -16.01 1.20 13.12
N GLY A 185 -15.93 -0.01 13.71
CA GLY A 185 -15.98 -1.27 12.94
C GLY A 185 -14.74 -1.48 12.05
N VAL A 186 -13.60 -0.98 12.54
CA VAL A 186 -12.30 -0.89 11.88
C VAL A 186 -11.69 -2.28 11.68
N LEU A 187 -10.64 -2.36 10.86
CA LEU A 187 -9.72 -3.50 10.83
C LEU A 187 -9.24 -3.84 12.24
N ASP A 188 -8.92 -5.12 12.48
CA ASP A 188 -8.36 -5.68 13.72
C ASP A 188 -7.54 -4.65 14.53
N ILE A 189 -7.86 -4.47 15.82
CA ILE A 189 -7.23 -3.47 16.71
C ILE A 189 -5.70 -3.57 16.71
N ARG A 190 -5.14 -4.78 16.61
CA ARG A 190 -3.69 -4.98 16.56
C ARG A 190 -3.08 -4.36 15.30
N LEU A 191 -3.83 -4.36 14.20
CA LEU A 191 -3.41 -3.71 12.95
C LEU A 191 -3.37 -2.19 13.13
N LEU A 192 -4.37 -1.61 13.81
CA LEU A 192 -4.43 -0.18 14.06
C LEU A 192 -3.28 0.28 14.95
N GLU A 193 -3.04 -0.41 16.06
CA GLU A 193 -1.94 -0.12 16.97
C GLU A 193 -0.59 -0.22 16.25
N ARG A 194 -0.38 -1.29 15.46
CA ARG A 194 0.84 -1.42 14.65
C ARG A 194 0.98 -0.26 13.67
N THR A 195 -0.08 0.10 12.97
CA THR A 195 -0.05 1.20 11.98
C THR A 195 0.31 2.52 12.67
N ALA A 196 -0.38 2.85 13.76
CA ALA A 196 -0.13 4.06 14.52
C ALA A 196 1.32 4.09 15.04
N ASN A 197 1.81 3.01 15.64
CA ASN A 197 3.17 2.93 16.16
C ASN A 197 4.25 3.10 15.07
N GLU A 198 4.07 2.50 13.89
CA GLU A 198 4.99 2.67 12.77
C GLU A 198 5.03 4.11 12.26
N LEU A 199 3.85 4.74 12.12
CA LEU A 199 3.74 6.12 11.68
C LEU A 199 4.30 7.10 12.72
N THR A 200 3.99 6.91 14.01
CA THR A 200 4.56 7.69 15.12
C THR A 200 6.07 7.60 15.14
N ARG A 201 6.65 6.39 15.09
CA ARG A 201 8.11 6.21 15.11
C ARG A 201 8.81 6.96 13.99
N ARG A 202 8.17 7.11 12.83
CA ARG A 202 8.77 7.74 11.65
C ARG A 202 8.65 9.26 11.64
N PHE A 203 7.55 9.81 12.16
CA PHE A 203 7.16 11.22 11.99
C PHE A 203 7.08 12.02 13.30
N ALA A 204 7.24 11.39 14.47
CA ALA A 204 7.44 12.07 15.75
C ALA A 204 8.89 12.53 15.89
#